data_AF-G2RDX2-F1
#
_entry.id   AF-G2RDX2-F1
#
_cell.length_a   1.000
_cell.length_b   1.000
_cell.length_c   1.000
_cell.angle_alpha   90.00
_cell.angle_beta   90.00
_cell.angle_gamma   90.00
#
_symmetry.space_group_name_H-M   'P 1'
#
loop_
_entity.id
_entity.type
_entity.pdbx_description
1 polymer ?
#
loop_
_entity_poly.entity_id
_entity_poly.type
_entity_poly.pdbx_seq_one_letter_code
_entity_poly.pdbx_strand_id
1 'polypeptide(L)'
;MDSRKHEADEEEQAFLPQAGFREDANADGPSEQPTRHKSRRRQVTWWLRLLLDIGMAVTIVYLLVFKPFVVSRETIRRTPVPRFPRKIYTFRNNPKYVNDDMWFNESLTLRTLHNWIELSSASRGYIVVDDASRYDLPDPYTVPLDRHRDGPGYMMTVFHQLHCLSYLAEHYQRGYAGADLTEEVAHHTAHCFNYLRQGIMCSADTTLEGKTEEGPGEGSDHECVDYDALLEWANEHAAMKWRNGLMPDESTL
;
A
#
# COMPACT_ATOMS: atom_id res chain seq x y z
N MET A 1 -50.28 20.79 -12.17
CA MET A 1 -49.43 21.36 -11.10
C MET A 1 -50.10 21.01 -9.79
N ASP A 2 -49.66 19.92 -9.14
CA ASP A 2 -49.57 19.75 -7.69
C ASP A 2 -49.10 18.30 -7.39
N SER A 3 -48.52 18.14 -6.20
CA SER A 3 -48.19 16.93 -5.46
C SER A 3 -46.82 16.29 -5.72
N ARG A 4 -45.82 16.84 -5.03
CA ARG A 4 -44.73 16.06 -4.44
C ARG A 4 -44.50 16.58 -3.02
N LYS A 5 -44.77 15.74 -2.01
CA LYS A 5 -44.52 15.96 -0.58
C LYS A 5 -43.86 14.70 -0.02
N HIS A 6 -43.09 14.89 1.06
CA HIS A 6 -42.39 13.91 1.91
C HIS A 6 -40.99 13.53 1.38
N GLU A 7 -39.88 13.67 2.11
CA GLU A 7 -39.61 13.76 3.55
C GLU A 7 -38.24 14.44 3.76
N ALA A 8 -38.19 15.49 4.57
CA ALA A 8 -37.02 15.92 5.34
C ALA A 8 -37.57 16.87 6.42
N ASP A 9 -37.01 16.80 7.63
CA ASP A 9 -37.26 17.65 8.79
C ASP A 9 -38.22 17.08 9.87
N GLU A 10 -37.89 15.91 10.43
CA GLU A 10 -38.34 15.52 11.78
C GLU A 10 -37.25 14.71 12.50
N GLU A 11 -36.45 15.40 13.33
CA GLU A 11 -35.75 14.93 14.53
C GLU A 11 -35.07 16.18 15.12
N GLU A 12 -35.22 16.63 16.36
CA GLU A 12 -36.06 16.21 17.47
C GLU A 12 -36.02 17.39 18.44
N GLN A 13 -37.19 17.92 18.80
CA GLN A 13 -37.36 18.80 19.94
C GLN A 13 -37.25 17.97 21.20
N ALA A 14 -36.22 18.21 22.00
CA ALA A 14 -36.08 17.58 23.31
C ALA A 14 -35.77 18.65 24.38
N PHE A 15 -36.85 19.15 24.98
CA PHE A 15 -36.96 19.63 26.36
C PHE A 15 -36.30 20.97 26.75
N LEU A 16 -37.12 22.03 26.78
CA LEU A 16 -37.01 23.10 27.78
C LEU A 16 -37.61 22.61 29.12
N PRO A 17 -37.25 23.24 30.24
CA PRO A 17 -38.26 24.07 30.89
C PRO A 17 -37.77 25.47 31.31
N GLN A 18 -38.73 26.40 31.24
CA GLN A 18 -38.65 27.79 31.70
C GLN A 18 -38.71 27.93 33.23
N ALA A 19 -38.00 28.93 33.75
CA ALA A 19 -38.42 29.81 34.87
C ALA A 19 -37.42 30.98 34.88
N GLY A 20 -37.76 32.26 34.86
CA GLY A 20 -38.94 32.95 35.36
C GLY A 20 -38.44 34.08 36.28
N PHE A 21 -39.00 35.28 36.08
CA PHE A 21 -39.03 36.45 36.97
C PHE A 21 -38.17 37.68 36.70
N ARG A 22 -38.86 38.80 36.94
CA ARG A 22 -38.78 40.19 36.47
C ARG A 22 -38.18 41.13 37.54
N GLU A 23 -37.79 42.30 37.03
CA GLU A 23 -37.94 43.66 37.59
C GLU A 23 -37.11 44.11 38.81
N ASP A 24 -36.35 45.18 38.51
CA ASP A 24 -36.26 46.47 39.20
C ASP A 24 -35.47 46.67 40.51
N ALA A 25 -34.74 47.79 40.47
CA ALA A 25 -34.67 48.86 41.48
C ALA A 25 -33.28 49.16 42.10
N ASN A 26 -32.94 50.45 42.01
CA ASN A 26 -31.85 51.18 42.65
C ASN A 26 -31.79 50.97 44.18
N ALA A 27 -30.58 51.02 44.75
CA ALA A 27 -30.30 51.73 46.01
C ALA A 27 -28.79 51.87 46.29
N ASP A 28 -28.41 53.07 46.72
CA ASP A 28 -27.07 53.51 47.14
C ASP A 28 -26.54 52.86 48.43
N GLY A 29 -25.24 52.47 48.40
CA GLY A 29 -24.21 52.62 49.45
C GLY A 29 -24.26 51.80 50.77
N PRO A 30 -23.16 51.74 51.55
CA PRO A 30 -21.73 51.69 51.19
C PRO A 30 -20.92 50.57 51.89
N SER A 31 -19.73 50.33 51.34
CA SER A 31 -18.51 49.83 51.99
C SER A 31 -18.50 48.48 52.73
N GLU A 32 -18.05 47.44 52.03
CA GLU A 32 -17.13 46.45 52.61
C GLU A 32 -15.99 46.17 51.60
N GLN A 33 -14.74 46.38 52.03
CA GLN A 33 -13.55 46.12 51.22
C GLN A 33 -13.32 44.60 51.06
N PRO A 34 -13.13 44.05 49.83
CA PRO A 34 -12.45 42.79 49.65
C PRO A 34 -11.01 43.02 49.19
N THR A 35 -10.10 42.86 50.15
CA THR A 35 -8.74 42.29 50.03
C THR A 35 -8.10 42.26 48.63
N ARG A 36 -7.14 43.16 48.42
CA ARG A 36 -6.18 43.29 47.31
C ARG A 36 -5.37 42.02 46.98
N HIS A 37 -5.48 40.96 47.79
CA HIS A 37 -4.73 39.71 47.66
C HIS A 37 -5.36 38.67 46.70
N LYS A 38 -6.69 38.70 46.46
CA LYS A 38 -7.37 37.78 45.51
C LYS A 38 -7.09 38.13 44.04
N SER A 39 -6.90 39.42 43.74
CA SER A 39 -6.66 39.94 42.39
C SER A 39 -5.33 39.47 41.80
N ARG A 40 -4.24 39.52 42.57
CA ARG A 40 -2.90 39.14 42.09
C ARG A 40 -2.77 37.64 41.80
N ARG A 41 -3.39 36.79 42.63
CA ARG A 41 -3.40 35.33 42.42
C ARG A 41 -4.23 34.95 41.19
N ARG A 42 -5.36 35.62 40.97
CA ARG A 42 -6.23 35.43 39.81
C ARG A 42 -5.60 35.92 38.50
N GLN A 43 -4.86 37.04 38.54
CA GLN A 43 -4.06 37.53 37.41
C GLN A 43 -2.91 36.57 37.06
N VAL A 44 -2.17 36.07 38.05
CA VAL A 44 -1.09 35.10 37.82
C VAL A 44 -1.64 33.80 37.22
N THR A 45 -2.77 33.28 37.72
CA THR A 45 -3.40 32.09 37.13
C THR A 45 -3.94 32.33 35.73
N TRP A 46 -4.37 33.55 35.41
CA TRP A 46 -4.84 33.92 34.08
C TRP A 46 -3.69 33.98 33.07
N TRP A 47 -2.58 34.64 33.43
CA TRP A 47 -1.37 34.66 32.60
C TRP A 47 -0.74 33.27 32.44
N LEU A 48 -0.75 32.43 33.48
CA LEU A 48 -0.28 31.05 33.37
C LEU A 48 -1.14 30.20 32.43
N ARG A 49 -2.47 30.34 32.47
CA ARG A 49 -3.37 29.66 31.53
C ARG A 49 -3.14 30.13 30.10
N LEU A 50 -3.03 31.44 29.89
CA LEU A 50 -2.79 32.01 28.56
C LEU A 50 -1.45 31.57 27.97
N LEU A 51 -0.40 31.44 28.79
CA LEU A 51 0.88 30.88 28.37
C LEU A 51 0.79 29.38 28.04
N LEU A 52 0.03 28.61 28.81
CA LEU A 52 -0.21 27.18 28.52
C LEU A 52 -1.00 27.00 27.22
N ASP A 53 -2.04 27.80 27.00
CA ASP A 53 -2.87 27.75 25.80
C ASP A 53 -2.07 28.14 24.55
N ILE A 54 -1.22 29.18 24.65
CA ILE A 54 -0.28 29.54 23.57
C ILE A 54 0.74 28.42 23.35
N GLY A 55 1.30 27.84 24.42
CA GLY A 55 2.20 26.71 24.31
C GLY A 55 1.56 25.51 23.60
N MET A 56 0.33 25.16 23.97
CA MET A 56 -0.45 24.10 23.33
C MET A 56 -0.74 24.42 21.86
N ALA A 57 -1.17 25.64 21.55
CA ALA A 57 -1.44 26.07 20.17
C ALA A 57 -0.17 26.04 19.31
N VAL A 58 0.98 26.48 19.83
CA VAL A 58 2.27 26.39 19.15
C VAL A 58 2.67 24.94 18.94
N THR A 59 2.41 24.06 19.90
CA THR A 59 2.72 22.62 19.78
C THR A 59 1.82 21.96 18.74
N ILE A 60 0.52 22.29 18.72
CA ILE A 60 -0.43 21.80 17.71
C ILE A 60 -0.03 22.29 16.32
N VAL A 61 0.27 23.58 16.16
CA VAL A 61 0.75 24.13 14.88
C VAL A 61 2.10 23.49 14.50
N TYR A 62 2.99 23.26 15.46
CA TYR A 62 4.25 22.55 15.21
C TYR A 62 4.01 21.12 14.73
N LEU A 63 3.09 20.38 15.34
CA LEU A 63 2.71 19.04 14.90
C LEU A 63 2.02 19.09 13.53
N LEU A 64 1.15 20.05 13.26
CA LEU A 64 0.45 20.17 11.97
C LEU A 64 1.35 20.65 10.82
N VAL A 65 2.39 21.44 11.11
CA VAL A 65 3.30 22.02 10.09
C VAL A 65 4.59 21.21 9.95
N PHE A 66 5.11 20.62 11.03
CA PHE A 66 6.38 19.88 11.04
C PHE A 66 6.23 18.34 11.14
N LYS A 67 5.04 17.79 11.46
CA LYS A 67 4.75 16.35 11.27
C LYS A 67 3.96 15.93 10.01
N PRO A 68 3.56 16.78 9.04
CA PRO A 68 2.80 16.28 7.89
C PRO A 68 3.67 15.50 6.88
N PHE A 69 4.96 15.25 7.16
CA PHE A 69 5.87 14.62 6.20
C PHE A 69 6.48 13.28 6.63
N VAL A 70 6.17 12.75 7.81
CA VAL A 70 6.75 11.46 8.26
C VAL A 70 5.68 10.58 8.91
N VAL A 71 4.64 10.23 8.15
CA VAL A 71 4.13 8.85 8.24
C VAL A 71 5.09 8.00 7.43
N SER A 72 6.31 7.87 7.96
CA SER A 72 7.17 6.75 7.58
C SER A 72 6.42 5.53 8.08
N ARG A 73 5.81 4.75 7.16
CA ARG A 73 5.48 3.36 7.46
C ARG A 73 6.79 2.74 7.93
N GLU A 74 7.01 2.59 9.24
CA GLU A 74 8.21 1.92 9.74
C GLU A 74 8.23 0.54 9.09
N THR A 75 9.36 0.19 8.47
CA THR A 75 9.55 -1.18 7.96
C THR A 75 9.59 -2.10 9.17
N ILE A 76 8.90 -3.22 9.10
CA ILE A 76 8.82 -4.19 10.20
C ILE A 76 10.21 -4.79 10.46
N ARG A 77 11.00 -4.99 9.40
CA ARG A 77 12.37 -5.52 9.46
C ARG A 77 13.43 -4.50 9.07
N ARG A 78 14.67 -4.72 9.53
CA ARG A 78 15.85 -3.97 9.08
C ARG A 78 16.32 -4.49 7.74
N THR A 79 16.29 -3.63 6.73
CA THR A 79 16.72 -3.94 5.36
C THR A 79 17.80 -2.96 4.88
N PRO A 80 18.79 -3.42 4.08
CA PRO A 80 19.74 -2.54 3.40
C PRO A 80 19.10 -1.79 2.23
N VAL A 81 17.92 -2.20 1.77
CA VAL A 81 17.29 -1.67 0.56
C VAL A 81 16.66 -0.32 0.87
N PRO A 82 17.04 0.76 0.15
CA PRO A 82 16.48 2.08 0.39
C PRO A 82 15.02 2.13 -0.07
N ARG A 83 14.29 3.14 0.41
CA ARG A 83 12.97 3.44 -0.14
C ARG A 83 13.08 4.07 -1.52
N PHE A 84 12.34 3.51 -2.46
CA PHE A 84 12.25 4.06 -3.81
C PHE A 84 11.08 5.05 -3.93
N PRO A 85 11.22 6.09 -4.79
CA PRO A 85 10.13 7.01 -5.05
C PRO A 85 8.95 6.28 -5.72
N ARG A 86 7.72 6.65 -5.36
CA ARG A 86 6.51 6.12 -6.01
C ARG A 86 6.25 6.88 -7.31
N LYS A 87 5.85 6.15 -8.35
CA LYS A 87 5.46 6.70 -9.66
C LYS A 87 4.11 6.13 -10.07
N ILE A 88 3.26 6.98 -10.63
CA ILE A 88 1.99 6.53 -11.22
C ILE A 88 2.29 5.84 -12.56
N TYR A 89 1.91 4.57 -12.67
CA TYR A 89 1.97 3.80 -13.91
C TYR A 89 0.57 3.69 -14.51
N THR A 90 0.47 3.90 -15.82
CA THR A 90 -0.73 3.54 -16.58
C THR A 90 -0.41 2.28 -17.36
N PHE A 91 -1.18 1.22 -17.15
CA PHE A 91 -0.95 -0.03 -17.86
C PHE A 91 -1.36 0.15 -19.32
N ARG A 92 -0.46 -0.24 -20.22
CA ARG A 92 -0.66 -0.09 -21.67
C ARG A 92 -0.14 -1.33 -22.37
N ASN A 93 -0.84 -1.72 -23.43
CA ASN A 93 -0.31 -2.70 -24.34
C ASN A 93 0.91 -2.09 -25.06
N ASN A 94 2.09 -2.69 -24.87
CA ASN A 94 3.32 -2.27 -25.50
C ASN A 94 3.84 -3.45 -26.34
N PRO A 95 3.88 -3.33 -27.69
CA PRO A 95 4.24 -4.43 -28.58
C PRO A 95 5.67 -4.94 -28.39
N LYS A 96 6.51 -4.21 -27.65
CA LYS A 96 7.83 -4.69 -27.24
C LYS A 96 7.75 -5.86 -26.27
N TYR A 97 6.80 -5.83 -25.33
CA TYR A 97 6.72 -6.80 -24.22
C TYR A 97 5.54 -7.77 -24.35
N VAL A 98 4.67 -7.58 -25.31
CA VAL A 98 3.55 -8.48 -25.56
C VAL A 98 3.24 -8.44 -27.05
N ASN A 99 2.98 -9.60 -27.63
CA ASN A 99 2.58 -9.74 -29.01
C ASN A 99 1.40 -10.71 -29.01
N ASP A 100 0.30 -10.30 -29.65
CA ASP A 100 -0.97 -11.04 -29.60
C ASP A 100 -0.84 -12.44 -30.20
N ASP A 101 0.09 -12.61 -31.14
CA ASP A 101 0.36 -13.87 -31.83
C ASP A 101 1.48 -14.70 -31.18
N MET A 102 2.03 -14.26 -30.04
CA MET A 102 3.27 -14.85 -29.51
C MET A 102 3.14 -16.35 -29.24
N TRP A 103 1.95 -16.83 -28.89
CA TRP A 103 1.69 -18.23 -28.53
C TRP A 103 1.54 -19.16 -29.72
N PHE A 104 1.23 -18.65 -30.92
CA PHE A 104 1.11 -19.47 -32.12
C PHE A 104 2.45 -19.96 -32.65
N ASN A 105 3.56 -19.36 -32.19
CA ASN A 105 4.88 -19.66 -32.70
C ASN A 105 5.92 -19.55 -31.57
N GLU A 106 6.62 -20.65 -31.29
CA GLU A 106 7.69 -20.70 -30.28
C GLU A 106 8.75 -19.61 -30.49
N SER A 107 9.14 -19.34 -31.73
CA SER A 107 10.11 -18.28 -32.04
C SER A 107 9.58 -16.88 -31.73
N LEU A 108 8.27 -16.64 -31.87
CA LEU A 108 7.64 -15.37 -31.48
C LEU A 108 7.54 -15.24 -29.95
N THR A 109 7.20 -16.33 -29.26
CA THR A 109 7.26 -16.39 -27.79
C THR A 109 8.67 -16.05 -27.30
N LEU A 110 9.68 -16.75 -27.78
CA LEU A 110 11.08 -16.55 -27.37
C LEU A 110 11.55 -15.13 -27.67
N ARG A 111 11.21 -14.57 -28.83
CA ARG A 111 11.55 -13.18 -29.17
C ARG A 111 10.90 -12.18 -28.21
N THR A 112 9.63 -12.40 -27.87
CA THR A 112 8.91 -11.53 -26.93
C THR A 112 9.51 -11.63 -25.53
N LEU A 113 9.81 -12.85 -25.06
CA LEU A 113 10.47 -13.08 -23.76
C LEU A 113 11.90 -12.55 -23.71
N HIS A 114 12.64 -12.56 -24.82
CA HIS A 114 13.95 -11.90 -24.88
C HIS A 114 13.87 -10.41 -24.62
N ASN A 115 12.81 -9.73 -25.07
CA ASN A 115 12.60 -8.32 -24.75
C ASN A 115 12.32 -8.08 -23.25
N TRP A 116 11.99 -9.13 -22.48
CA TRP A 116 11.79 -9.01 -21.02
C TRP A 116 13.10 -9.07 -20.24
N ILE A 117 14.21 -9.51 -20.84
CA ILE A 117 15.51 -9.62 -20.16
C ILE A 117 15.93 -8.29 -19.54
N GLU A 118 15.71 -7.18 -20.26
CA GLU A 118 16.02 -5.82 -19.79
C GLU A 118 15.12 -5.32 -18.65
N LEU A 119 14.04 -6.04 -18.32
CA LEU A 119 13.19 -5.73 -17.17
C LEU A 119 13.81 -6.25 -15.86
N SER A 120 14.81 -7.14 -15.95
CA SER A 120 15.62 -7.56 -14.82
C SER A 120 16.84 -6.64 -14.63
N SER A 121 17.50 -6.76 -13.48
CA SER A 121 18.79 -6.10 -13.29
C SER A 121 19.87 -6.75 -14.15
N ALA A 122 20.98 -6.05 -14.37
CA ALA A 122 22.12 -6.59 -15.13
C ALA A 122 22.67 -7.91 -14.56
N SER A 123 22.46 -8.16 -13.27
CA SER A 123 22.83 -9.40 -12.58
C SER A 123 21.64 -10.35 -12.39
N ARG A 124 20.64 -10.28 -13.28
CA ARG A 124 19.42 -11.11 -13.25
C ARG A 124 18.64 -11.02 -11.93
N GLY A 125 18.78 -9.90 -11.22
CA GLY A 125 18.13 -9.64 -9.94
C GLY A 125 18.96 -9.92 -8.69
N TYR A 126 20.15 -10.49 -8.82
CA TYR A 126 21.05 -10.67 -7.68
C TYR A 126 21.74 -9.37 -7.28
N ILE A 127 21.87 -9.16 -5.98
CA ILE A 127 22.62 -8.06 -5.39
C ILE A 127 23.57 -8.58 -4.31
N VAL A 128 24.62 -7.80 -4.06
CA VAL A 128 25.56 -8.03 -2.95
C VAL A 128 25.28 -6.98 -1.89
N VAL A 129 25.25 -7.41 -0.62
CA VAL A 129 25.03 -6.54 0.53
C VAL A 129 26.29 -6.57 1.39
N ASP A 130 26.90 -5.40 1.58
CA ASP A 130 28.01 -5.23 2.51
C ASP A 130 27.49 -5.28 3.95
N ASP A 131 28.22 -5.98 4.83
CA ASP A 131 27.89 -6.11 6.25
C ASP A 131 26.43 -6.56 6.51
N ALA A 132 26.02 -7.63 5.81
CA ALA A 132 24.68 -8.21 5.89
C ALA A 132 24.22 -8.52 7.33
N SER A 133 25.16 -8.71 8.27
CA SER A 133 24.92 -8.97 9.70
C SER A 133 24.14 -7.87 10.43
N ARG A 134 24.08 -6.66 9.88
CA ARG A 134 23.32 -5.53 10.46
C ARG A 134 21.82 -5.58 10.17
N TYR A 135 21.41 -6.45 9.26
CA TYR A 135 20.08 -6.51 8.70
C TYR A 135 19.43 -7.84 9.02
N ASP A 136 18.10 -7.88 8.99
CA ASP A 136 17.32 -9.08 9.31
C ASP A 136 17.15 -9.92 8.03
N LEU A 137 18.27 -10.32 7.41
CA LEU A 137 18.34 -11.06 6.15
C LEU A 137 18.49 -12.57 6.36
N PRO A 138 17.99 -13.40 5.43
CA PRO A 138 18.25 -14.84 5.43
C PRO A 138 19.73 -15.16 5.12
N ASP A 139 20.07 -16.45 5.14
CA ASP A 139 21.37 -16.91 4.69
C ASP A 139 21.55 -16.61 3.19
N PRO A 140 22.71 -16.10 2.75
CA PRO A 140 22.90 -15.71 1.36
C PRO A 140 23.03 -16.92 0.41
N TYR A 141 22.65 -16.69 -0.85
CA TYR A 141 23.08 -17.55 -1.95
C TYR A 141 24.57 -17.41 -2.21
N THR A 142 25.14 -18.40 -2.90
CA THR A 142 26.49 -18.30 -3.45
C THR A 142 26.35 -17.94 -4.92
N VAL A 143 26.79 -16.73 -5.30
CA VAL A 143 26.63 -16.19 -6.64
C VAL A 143 27.97 -15.74 -7.24
N PRO A 144 28.15 -15.80 -8.57
CA PRO A 144 29.33 -15.25 -9.22
C PRO A 144 29.40 -13.72 -9.04
N LEU A 145 30.50 -13.22 -8.48
CA LEU A 145 30.79 -11.79 -8.38
C LEU A 145 31.55 -11.28 -9.61
N ASP A 146 32.42 -12.13 -10.16
CA ASP A 146 33.16 -11.90 -11.39
C ASP A 146 33.51 -13.24 -12.05
N ARG A 147 34.34 -13.22 -13.10
CA ARG A 147 34.73 -14.42 -13.85
C ARG A 147 35.50 -15.46 -13.03
N HIS A 148 36.01 -15.10 -11.86
CA HIS A 148 36.94 -15.91 -11.08
C HIS A 148 36.57 -16.05 -9.61
N ARG A 149 35.54 -15.32 -9.14
CA ARG A 149 35.15 -15.29 -7.72
C ARG A 149 33.65 -15.41 -7.57
N ASP A 150 33.27 -16.20 -6.57
CA ASP A 150 31.92 -16.28 -6.03
C ASP A 150 31.85 -15.59 -4.68
N GLY A 151 30.65 -15.21 -4.25
CA GLY A 151 30.43 -14.59 -2.96
C GLY A 151 28.96 -14.63 -2.53
N PRO A 152 28.67 -14.07 -1.34
CA PRO A 152 27.31 -14.02 -0.82
C PRO A 152 26.47 -13.05 -1.64
N GLY A 153 25.30 -13.50 -2.08
CA GLY A 153 24.34 -12.67 -2.80
C GLY A 153 22.90 -13.00 -2.44
N TYR A 154 22.03 -12.02 -2.67
CA TYR A 154 20.59 -12.10 -2.42
C TYR A 154 19.85 -11.79 -3.72
N MET A 155 18.75 -12.49 -3.96
CA MET A 155 17.87 -12.19 -5.10
C MET A 155 16.79 -11.21 -4.63
N MET A 156 16.59 -10.12 -5.36
CA MET A 156 15.46 -9.23 -5.06
C MET A 156 14.17 -9.81 -5.65
N THR A 157 13.12 -9.90 -4.82
CA THR A 157 11.87 -10.62 -5.12
C THR A 157 11.21 -10.19 -6.43
N VAL A 158 11.15 -8.90 -6.75
CA VAL A 158 10.55 -8.42 -8.02
C VAL A 158 11.17 -9.09 -9.25
N PHE A 159 12.48 -9.36 -9.23
CA PHE A 159 13.16 -10.00 -10.35
C PHE A 159 12.96 -11.51 -10.35
N HIS A 160 12.83 -12.14 -9.18
CA HIS A 160 12.43 -13.54 -9.07
C HIS A 160 11.01 -13.75 -9.61
N GLN A 161 10.06 -12.89 -9.24
CA GLN A 161 8.69 -12.91 -9.75
C GLN A 161 8.64 -12.77 -11.28
N LEU A 162 9.42 -11.84 -11.85
CA LEU A 162 9.55 -11.70 -13.31
C LEU A 162 10.18 -12.94 -13.97
N HIS A 163 11.19 -13.54 -13.33
CA HIS A 163 11.80 -14.78 -13.81
C HIS A 163 10.77 -15.91 -13.85
N CYS A 164 10.06 -16.15 -12.75
CA CYS A 164 9.02 -17.18 -12.67
C CYS A 164 7.91 -16.94 -13.70
N LEU A 165 7.46 -15.69 -13.88
CA LEU A 165 6.46 -15.37 -14.89
C LEU A 165 6.95 -15.66 -16.33
N SER A 166 8.21 -15.32 -16.63
CA SER A 166 8.81 -15.61 -17.94
C SER A 166 9.00 -17.12 -18.18
N TYR A 167 9.33 -17.87 -17.12
CA TYR A 167 9.43 -19.32 -17.14
C TYR A 167 8.06 -19.97 -17.42
N LEU A 168 7.01 -19.52 -16.71
CA LEU A 168 5.65 -19.98 -16.95
C LEU A 168 5.18 -19.68 -18.38
N ALA A 169 5.50 -18.50 -18.92
CA ALA A 169 5.20 -18.14 -20.29
C ALA A 169 5.88 -19.10 -21.30
N GLU A 170 7.17 -19.35 -21.15
CA GLU A 170 7.91 -20.28 -22.02
C GLU A 170 7.30 -21.69 -21.97
N HIS A 171 6.97 -22.16 -20.78
CA HIS A 171 6.37 -23.49 -20.59
C HIS A 171 4.91 -23.58 -21.01
N TYR A 172 4.15 -22.48 -20.92
CA TYR A 172 2.80 -22.40 -21.48
C TYR A 172 2.83 -22.62 -22.99
N GLN A 173 3.74 -21.94 -23.70
CA GLN A 173 3.91 -22.15 -25.14
C GLN A 173 4.22 -23.61 -25.44
N ARG A 174 5.20 -24.20 -24.73
CA ARG A 174 5.63 -25.58 -24.98
C ARG A 174 4.53 -26.59 -24.70
N GLY A 175 3.73 -26.35 -23.66
CA GLY A 175 2.59 -27.20 -23.31
C GLY A 175 1.46 -27.17 -24.34
N TYR A 176 1.27 -26.04 -25.03
CA TYR A 176 0.29 -25.89 -26.11
C TYR A 176 0.81 -26.25 -27.49
N ALA A 177 2.12 -26.49 -27.66
CA ALA A 177 2.69 -26.89 -28.93
C ALA A 177 2.07 -28.23 -29.41
N GLY A 178 1.20 -28.16 -30.41
CA GLY A 178 0.47 -29.31 -30.97
C GLY A 178 -1.01 -29.42 -30.59
N ALA A 179 -1.55 -28.49 -29.80
CA ALA A 179 -2.99 -28.34 -29.56
C ALA A 179 -3.57 -27.18 -30.40
N ASP A 180 -4.87 -27.26 -30.73
CA ASP A 180 -5.60 -26.15 -31.38
C ASP A 180 -5.85 -25.03 -30.35
N LEU A 181 -4.89 -24.11 -30.24
CA LEU A 181 -5.04 -22.88 -29.49
C LEU A 181 -5.93 -21.92 -30.29
N THR A 182 -7.05 -21.48 -29.70
CA THR A 182 -7.91 -20.49 -30.35
C THR A 182 -7.30 -19.08 -30.26
N GLU A 183 -7.66 -18.19 -31.19
CA GLU A 183 -7.25 -16.78 -31.18
C GLU A 183 -7.65 -16.06 -29.89
N GLU A 184 -8.85 -16.33 -29.39
CA GLU A 184 -9.35 -15.76 -28.15
C GLU A 184 -8.50 -16.17 -26.93
N VAL A 185 -8.16 -17.46 -26.81
CA VAL A 185 -7.31 -17.95 -25.70
C VAL A 185 -5.89 -17.42 -25.83
N ALA A 186 -5.31 -17.40 -27.04
CA ALA A 186 -3.97 -16.86 -27.27
C ALA A 186 -3.90 -15.38 -26.88
N HIS A 187 -4.82 -14.57 -27.40
CA HIS A 187 -4.89 -13.14 -27.15
C HIS A 187 -5.07 -12.84 -25.65
N HIS A 188 -6.06 -13.46 -25.00
CA HIS A 188 -6.27 -13.27 -23.57
C HIS A 188 -5.05 -13.70 -22.76
N THR A 189 -4.45 -14.84 -23.07
CA THR A 189 -3.25 -15.32 -22.36
C THR A 189 -2.09 -14.34 -22.50
N ALA A 190 -1.85 -13.79 -23.70
CA ALA A 190 -0.79 -12.80 -23.93
C ALA A 190 -0.99 -11.56 -23.05
N HIS A 191 -2.22 -11.06 -22.97
CA HIS A 191 -2.57 -9.91 -22.15
C HIS A 191 -2.58 -10.21 -20.65
N CYS A 192 -2.97 -11.41 -20.22
CA CYS A 192 -2.87 -11.86 -18.83
C CYS A 192 -1.41 -11.86 -18.35
N PHE A 193 -0.51 -12.49 -19.11
CA PHE A 193 0.93 -12.47 -18.79
C PHE A 193 1.49 -11.04 -18.77
N ASN A 194 1.10 -10.18 -19.72
CA ASN A 194 1.53 -8.78 -19.72
C ASN A 194 0.93 -7.97 -18.56
N TYR A 195 -0.30 -8.27 -18.13
CA TYR A 195 -0.95 -7.61 -17.01
C TYR A 195 -0.27 -7.98 -15.69
N LEU A 196 0.00 -9.28 -15.48
CA LEU A 196 0.77 -9.77 -14.32
C LEU A 196 2.17 -9.17 -14.27
N ARG A 197 2.87 -9.12 -15.41
CA ARG A 197 4.20 -8.47 -15.52
C ARG A 197 4.14 -7.01 -15.08
N GLN A 198 3.16 -6.25 -15.55
CA GLN A 198 2.98 -4.86 -15.16
C GLN A 198 2.60 -4.71 -13.67
N GLY A 199 1.78 -5.62 -13.14
CA GLY A 199 1.46 -5.70 -11.72
C GLY A 199 2.70 -5.91 -10.84
N ILE A 200 3.54 -6.89 -11.20
CA ILE A 200 4.82 -7.17 -10.53
C ILE A 200 5.70 -5.91 -10.54
N MET A 201 5.86 -5.24 -11.68
CA MET A 201 6.67 -4.02 -11.77
C MET A 201 6.06 -2.81 -11.03
N CYS A 202 4.73 -2.74 -10.93
CA CYS A 202 4.04 -1.65 -10.26
C CYS A 202 4.16 -1.76 -8.72
N SER A 203 4.04 -2.98 -8.19
CA SER A 203 4.19 -3.27 -6.77
C SER A 203 5.66 -3.37 -6.35
N ALA A 204 6.51 -3.88 -7.25
CA ALA A 204 7.95 -4.04 -7.15
C ALA A 204 8.42 -4.45 -5.74
N ASP A 205 8.17 -5.71 -5.36
CA ASP A 205 8.62 -6.23 -4.07
C ASP A 205 10.15 -6.19 -3.98
N THR A 206 10.65 -5.40 -3.03
CA THR A 206 12.07 -5.14 -2.81
C THR A 206 12.72 -6.05 -1.77
N THR A 207 11.99 -7.05 -1.25
CA THR A 207 12.53 -8.07 -0.35
C THR A 207 13.76 -8.75 -0.94
N LEU A 208 14.72 -9.08 -0.07
CA LEU A 208 15.95 -9.79 -0.41
C LEU A 208 15.85 -11.24 0.03
N GLU A 209 15.68 -12.12 -0.95
CA GLU A 209 15.58 -13.56 -0.76
C GLU A 209 16.97 -14.19 -0.69
N GLY A 210 17.08 -15.20 0.17
CA GLY A 210 18.28 -16.00 0.39
C GLY A 210 17.93 -17.48 0.43
N LYS A 211 18.88 -18.30 0.87
CA LYS A 211 18.67 -19.73 1.08
C LYS A 211 17.66 -19.94 2.22
N THR A 212 16.70 -20.82 1.98
CA THR A 212 15.77 -21.33 2.98
C THR A 212 15.69 -22.86 2.82
N GLU A 213 15.17 -23.54 3.83
CA GLU A 213 14.92 -24.99 3.78
C GLU A 213 13.69 -25.35 2.91
N GLU A 214 12.86 -24.36 2.56
CA GLU A 214 11.59 -24.54 1.85
C GLU A 214 11.77 -24.45 0.33
N GLY A 215 12.77 -23.69 -0.14
CA GLY A 215 13.11 -23.59 -1.56
C GLY A 215 13.43 -22.16 -1.98
N PRO A 216 13.71 -21.91 -3.27
CA PRO A 216 13.96 -20.56 -3.74
C PRO A 216 12.76 -19.64 -3.51
N GLY A 217 12.95 -18.58 -2.75
CA GLY A 217 11.92 -17.58 -2.42
C GLY A 217 10.91 -18.03 -1.36
N GLU A 218 10.55 -19.32 -1.32
CA GLU A 218 9.73 -19.89 -0.24
C GLU A 218 10.47 -19.79 1.11
N GLY A 219 9.74 -19.53 2.20
CA GLY A 219 10.31 -19.28 3.53
C GLY A 219 11.00 -17.91 3.71
N SER A 220 11.03 -17.06 2.69
CA SER A 220 11.47 -15.66 2.85
C SER A 220 10.34 -14.80 3.41
N ASP A 221 10.67 -13.85 4.29
CA ASP A 221 9.68 -12.95 4.86
C ASP A 221 9.43 -11.74 3.95
N HIS A 222 8.16 -11.43 3.67
CA HIS A 222 7.75 -10.30 2.83
C HIS A 222 6.93 -9.28 3.62
N GLU A 223 7.14 -7.98 3.35
CA GLU A 223 6.31 -6.90 3.88
C GLU A 223 5.18 -6.56 2.90
N CYS A 224 4.04 -7.25 3.06
CA CYS A 224 2.88 -7.10 2.16
C CYS A 224 1.78 -6.19 2.72
N VAL A 225 0.77 -5.91 1.89
CA VAL A 225 -0.54 -5.48 2.38
C VAL A 225 -1.15 -6.65 3.14
N ASP A 226 -1.79 -6.36 4.28
CA ASP A 226 -2.59 -7.35 4.99
C ASP A 226 -3.75 -7.79 4.10
N TYR A 227 -3.65 -9.02 3.58
CA TYR A 227 -4.61 -9.55 2.61
C TYR A 227 -5.97 -9.80 3.24
N ASP A 228 -6.03 -10.23 4.50
CA ASP A 228 -7.29 -10.50 5.17
C ASP A 228 -8.04 -9.20 5.44
N ALA A 229 -7.34 -8.15 5.89
CA ALA A 229 -7.93 -6.83 6.03
C ALA A 229 -8.38 -6.24 4.69
N LEU A 230 -7.60 -6.43 3.62
CA LEU A 230 -7.99 -6.03 2.26
C LEU A 230 -9.25 -6.79 1.80
N LEU A 231 -9.28 -8.10 2.03
CA LEU A 231 -10.38 -8.98 1.63
C LEU A 231 -11.66 -8.65 2.41
N GLU A 232 -11.57 -8.41 3.71
CA GLU A 232 -12.67 -7.95 4.55
C GLU A 232 -13.23 -6.63 4.01
N TRP A 233 -12.37 -5.63 3.81
CA TRP A 233 -12.77 -4.34 3.24
C TRP A 233 -13.43 -4.50 1.87
N ALA A 234 -12.87 -5.31 0.98
CA ALA A 234 -13.44 -5.55 -0.35
C ALA A 234 -14.82 -6.23 -0.28
N ASN A 235 -15.01 -7.16 0.65
CA ASN A 235 -16.29 -7.85 0.85
C ASN A 235 -17.37 -6.92 1.44
N GLU A 236 -17.02 -6.00 2.33
CA GLU A 236 -17.92 -4.96 2.84
C GLU A 236 -18.40 -4.00 1.72
N HIS A 237 -17.53 -3.77 0.73
CA HIS A 237 -17.78 -2.88 -0.41
C HIS A 237 -18.13 -3.64 -1.70
N ALA A 238 -18.52 -4.91 -1.58
CA ALA A 238 -18.80 -5.75 -2.74
C ALA A 238 -20.01 -5.23 -3.54
N ALA A 239 -19.94 -5.38 -4.86
CA ALA A 239 -21.08 -5.19 -5.75
C ALA A 239 -22.03 -6.42 -5.67
N MET A 240 -22.42 -7.00 -6.81
CA MET A 240 -23.13 -8.29 -6.80
C MET A 240 -22.17 -9.38 -6.31
N LYS A 241 -22.58 -10.13 -5.27
CA LYS A 241 -21.86 -11.33 -4.85
C LYS A 241 -22.05 -12.42 -5.91
N TRP A 242 -20.94 -12.87 -6.49
CA TRP A 242 -20.91 -13.97 -7.48
C TRP A 242 -21.03 -15.35 -6.83
N ARG A 243 -20.55 -15.50 -5.59
CA ARG A 243 -20.60 -16.75 -4.83
C ARG A 243 -21.92 -16.87 -4.07
N ASN A 244 -22.85 -17.67 -4.60
CA ASN A 244 -24.22 -17.77 -4.11
C ASN A 244 -24.45 -18.98 -3.17
N GLY A 245 -23.36 -19.57 -2.65
CA GLY A 245 -23.41 -20.81 -1.86
C GLY A 245 -23.35 -22.11 -2.69
N LEU A 246 -23.28 -22.01 -4.03
CA LEU A 246 -23.00 -23.12 -4.93
C LEU A 246 -21.56 -23.02 -5.45
N MET A 247 -20.95 -24.18 -5.75
CA MET A 247 -19.68 -24.20 -6.48
C MET A 247 -19.93 -23.67 -7.91
N PRO A 248 -19.20 -22.66 -8.37
CA PRO A 248 -19.31 -22.16 -9.72
C PRO A 248 -18.71 -23.16 -10.72
N ASP A 249 -19.28 -23.22 -11.93
CA ASP A 249 -18.73 -24.02 -13.04
C ASP A 249 -17.49 -23.36 -13.66
N GLU A 250 -17.29 -22.05 -13.43
CA GLU A 250 -16.12 -21.29 -13.86
C GLU A 250 -15.05 -21.28 -12.76
N SER A 251 -13.81 -21.62 -13.13
CA SER A 251 -12.64 -21.59 -12.24
C SER A 251 -11.85 -20.28 -12.28
N THR A 252 -12.18 -19.40 -13.22
CA THR A 252 -11.57 -18.07 -13.34
C THR A 252 -12.26 -17.14 -12.33
N LEU A 253 -11.46 -16.53 -11.44
CA LEU A 253 -11.92 -15.67 -10.34
C LEU A 253 -12.43 -14.30 -10.81
#